data_AF-A0A399PLA4-F1
#
_entry.id   AF-A0A399PLA4-F1
#
_cell.length_a   1.000
_cell.length_b   1.000
_cell.length_c   1.000
_cell.angle_alpha   90.00
_cell.angle_beta   90.00
_cell.angle_gamma   90.00
#
_symmetry.space_group_name_H-M   'P 1'
#
loop_
_entity.id
_entity.type
_entity.pdbx_description
1 polymer ?
#
loop_
_entity_poly.entity_id
_entity_poly.type
_entity_poly.pdbx_seq_one_letter_code
_entity_poly.pdbx_strand_id
1 'polypeptide(L)' 'MTDAVLAPLLERWRLDPDGPSVRTASSVIAPVRRDGARLMLKVPLVEEERRGGRLMAAWAG' A
#
# COMPACT_ATOMS: atom_id res chain seq x y z
N MET A 1 -13.54 -8.13 -0.29
CA MET A 1 -13.35 -7.66 1.09
C MET A 1 -12.05 -6.89 1.14
N THR A 2 -12.10 -5.61 1.53
CA THR A 2 -10.90 -4.79 1.72
C THR A 2 -10.12 -5.33 2.90
N ASP A 3 -8.83 -5.56 2.70
CA ASP A 3 -7.95 -6.09 3.74
C ASP A 3 -7.86 -5.15 4.95
N ALA A 4 -7.93 -5.69 6.18
CA ALA A 4 -7.95 -4.90 7.41
C ALA A 4 -6.70 -4.01 7.56
N VAL A 5 -5.56 -4.39 6.97
CA VAL A 5 -4.33 -3.60 7.02
C VAL A 5 -4.43 -2.28 6.24
N LEU A 6 -5.35 -2.17 5.29
CA LEU A 6 -5.44 -1.01 4.38
C LEU A 6 -6.17 0.17 5.02
N ALA A 7 -7.20 -0.08 5.82
CA ALA A 7 -8.07 0.97 6.39
C ALA A 7 -7.30 2.16 7.02
N PRO A 8 -6.36 1.95 7.96
CA PRO A 8 -5.64 3.06 8.58
C PRO A 8 -4.73 3.82 7.59
N LEU A 9 -4.25 3.15 6.53
CA LEU A 9 -3.40 3.76 5.52
C LEU A 9 -4.21 4.59 4.52
N LEU A 10 -5.39 4.08 4.13
CA LEU A 10 -6.33 4.81 3.28
C LEU A 10 -6.77 6.11 3.94
N GLU A 11 -7.12 6.06 5.22
CA GLU A 11 -7.48 7.24 6.00
C GLU A 11 -6.30 8.22 6.13
N ARG A 12 -5.14 7.72 6.58
CA ARG A 12 -3.94 8.55 6.78
C ARG A 12 -3.51 9.29 5.51
N TRP A 13 -3.65 8.67 4.35
CA TRP A 13 -3.20 9.23 3.07
C TRP A 13 -4.32 9.79 2.20
N ARG A 14 -5.56 9.81 2.72
CA ARG A 14 -6.77 10.27 2.01
C ARG A 14 -6.90 9.61 0.64
N LEU A 15 -6.85 8.27 0.62
CA LEU A 15 -6.94 7.46 -0.57
C LEU A 15 -8.33 6.82 -0.69
N ASP A 16 -8.90 6.88 -1.89
CA ASP A 16 -10.15 6.20 -2.21
C ASP A 16 -9.85 4.80 -2.80
N PRO A 17 -10.50 3.72 -2.35
CA PRO A 17 -10.37 2.41 -3.00
C PRO A 17 -10.83 2.43 -4.46
N ASP A 18 -10.04 1.86 -5.38
CA ASP A 18 -10.34 1.78 -6.82
C ASP A 18 -10.40 0.31 -7.31
N GLY A 19 -10.97 -0.57 -6.49
CA GLY A 19 -11.16 -1.99 -6.81
C GLY A 19 -10.69 -2.95 -5.72
N PRO A 20 -10.68 -4.26 -6.01
CA PRO A 20 -10.30 -5.28 -5.04
C PRO A 20 -8.81 -5.24 -4.71
N SER A 21 -8.47 -5.45 -3.44
CA SER A 21 -7.10 -5.70 -3.02
C SER A 21 -6.69 -7.15 -3.32
N VAL A 22 -5.42 -7.33 -3.65
CA VAL A 22 -4.77 -8.64 -3.81
C VAL A 22 -3.80 -8.83 -2.65
N ARG A 23 -3.96 -9.93 -1.93
CA ARG A 23 -2.99 -10.38 -0.92
C ARG A 23 -2.06 -11.40 -1.55
N THR A 24 -0.76 -11.17 -1.41
CA THR A 24 0.30 -12.12 -1.77
C THR A 24 0.89 -12.76 -0.52
N ALA A 25 1.88 -13.64 -0.70
CA ALA A 25 2.62 -14.22 0.43
C ALA A 25 3.35 -13.16 1.28
N SER A 26 3.69 -12.00 0.71
CA SER A 26 4.56 -11.01 1.34
C SER A 26 3.96 -9.62 1.49
N SER A 27 2.85 -9.32 0.79
CA SER A 27 2.29 -7.97 0.71
C SER A 27 0.77 -7.99 0.52
N VAL A 28 0.13 -6.86 0.81
CA VAL A 28 -1.19 -6.50 0.29
C VAL A 28 -1.04 -5.39 -0.73
N ILE A 29 -1.66 -5.54 -1.88
CA ILE A 29 -1.61 -4.59 -2.99
C ILE A 29 -3.04 -4.16 -3.32
N ALA A 30 -3.31 -2.86 -3.40
CA ALA A 30 -4.64 -2.34 -3.69
C ALA A 30 -4.59 -1.19 -4.70
N PRO A 31 -5.47 -1.20 -5.73
CA PRO A 31 -5.71 -0.03 -6.55
C PRO A 31 -6.45 1.03 -5.73
N VAL A 32 -5.97 2.26 -5.82
CA VAL A 32 -6.51 3.41 -5.07
C VAL A 32 -6.49 4.67 -5.94
N ARG A 33 -7.23 5.69 -5.53
CA ARG A 33 -7.24 7.02 -6.15
C ARG A 33 -6.90 8.10 -5.14
N ARG A 34 -6.35 9.20 -5.66
CA ARG A 34 -6.20 10.47 -4.94
C ARG A 34 -6.30 11.61 -5.95
N ASP A 35 -7.18 12.58 -5.69
CA ASP A 35 -7.34 13.77 -6.53
C ASP A 35 -7.54 13.43 -8.03
N GLY A 36 -8.26 12.34 -8.31
CA GLY A 36 -8.51 11.85 -9.68
C GLY A 36 -7.38 11.01 -10.30
N ALA A 37 -6.19 10.96 -9.69
CA ALA A 37 -5.09 10.12 -10.15
C ALA A 37 -5.25 8.67 -9.66
N ARG A 38 -4.96 7.69 -10.53
CA ARG A 38 -4.89 6.27 -10.17
C ARG A 38 -3.51 5.93 -9.60
N LEU A 39 -3.49 5.22 -8.49
CA LEU A 39 -2.31 4.86 -7.73
C LEU A 39 -2.39 3.39 -7.32
N MET A 40 -1.25 2.80 -6.96
CA MET A 40 -1.19 1.47 -6.35
C MET A 40 -0.60 1.58 -4.94
N LEU A 41 -1.37 1.15 -3.95
CA LEU A 41 -0.93 1.03 -2.58
C LEU A 41 -0.33 -0.37 -2.36
N LYS A 42 0.95 -0.45 -1.99
CA LYS A 42 1.63 -1.69 -1.61
C LYS A 42 1.98 -1.65 -0.12
N VAL A 43 1.49 -2.62 0.63
CA VAL A 43 1.73 -2.77 2.08
C VAL A 43 2.50 -4.06 2.32
N PRO A 44 3.77 -4.00 2.72
CA PRO A 44 4.55 -5.19 3.05
C PRO A 44 4.08 -5.83 4.36
N LEU A 45 3.98 -7.16 4.38
CA LEU A 45 3.58 -7.99 5.52
C LEU A 45 4.75 -8.75 6.16
N VAL A 46 5.88 -8.85 5.46
CA VAL A 46 7.11 -9.52 5.94
C VAL A 46 8.23 -8.51 6.19
N GLU A 47 9.08 -8.78 7.18
CA GLU A 47 10.10 -7.83 7.64
C GLU A 47 11.21 -7.60 6.59
N GLU A 48 11.47 -8.59 5.73
CA GLU A 48 12.35 -8.48 4.56
C GLU A 48 11.92 -7.36 3.60
N GLU A 49 10.62 -7.25 3.29
CA GLU A 49 10.13 -6.19 2.41
C GLU A 49 10.11 -4.82 3.13
N ARG A 50 9.96 -4.80 4.46
CA ARG A 50 10.14 -3.58 5.26
C ARG A 50 11.57 -3.04 5.20
N ARG A 51 12.58 -3.92 5.20
CA ARG A 51 14.00 -3.50 5.01
C ARG A 51 14.21 -2.83 3.65
N GLY A 52 13.63 -3.40 2.58
CA GLY A 52 13.66 -2.79 1.25
C GLY A 52 13.02 -1.40 1.23
N GLY A 53 11.87 -1.22 1.88
CA GLY A 53 11.22 0.09 2.00
C GLY A 53 12.06 1.12 2.76
N ARG A 54 12.71 0.72 3.85
CA ARG A 54 13.64 1.59 4.60
C ARG A 54 14.85 2.00 3.76
N LEU A 55 15.38 1.09 2.94
CA LEU A 55 16.47 1.39 2.01
C LEU A 55 16.04 2.41 0.95
N MET A 56 14.88 2.25 0.33
CA MET A 56 14.37 3.21 -0.66
C MET A 56 14.11 4.59 -0.05
N ALA A 57 13.59 4.65 1.18
CA ALA A 57 13.45 5.92 1.91
C ALA A 57 14.80 6.60 2.18
N ALA A 58 15.83 5.83 2.53
CA ALA A 58 17.19 6.34 2.74
C ALA A 58 17.86 6.79 1.43
N TRP A 59 17.51 6.17 0.30
CA TRP A 59 17.99 6.55 -1.02
C TRP A 59 17.32 7.83 -1.58
N ALA A 60 16.21 8.26 -0.99
CA ALA A 60 15.42 9.42 -1.42
C ALA A 60 14.78 9.30 -2.81
N GLY A 61 14.56 8.08 -3.29
CA GLY A 61 13.74 7.82 -4.47
C GLY A 61 14.50 7.27 -5.65
#